data_AF-A0A1J5P0S3-F1
#
_entry.id   AF-A0A1J5P0S3-F1
#
_cell.length_a   1.000
_cell.length_b   1.000
_cell.length_c   1.000
_cell.angle_alpha   90.00
_cell.angle_beta   90.00
_cell.angle_gamma   90.00
#
_symmetry.space_group_name_H-M   'P 1'
#
loop_
_entity.id
_entity.type
_entity.pdbx_description
1 polymer ?
#
loop_
_entity_poly.entity_id
_entity_poly.type
_entity_poly.pdbx_seq_one_letter_code
_entity_poly.pdbx_strand_id
1 'polypeptide(L)' 'MPNAEGRHIRLVGQPVSLSRTPTQMVARPPEFGEQTDEVLAEFGFTADEIGGLRQAKIV' A
#
# COMPACT_ATOMS: atom_id res chain seq x y z
N MET A 1 -4.51 -6.34 -13.19
CA MET A 1 -5.19 -5.79 -11.99
C MET A 1 -5.48 -4.32 -12.25
N PRO A 2 -6.57 -3.72 -11.75
CA PRO A 2 -6.77 -2.28 -11.86
C PRO A 2 -5.77 -1.52 -10.97
N ASN A 3 -5.25 -0.38 -11.40
CA ASN A 3 -4.52 0.59 -10.56
C ASN A 3 -5.50 1.56 -9.87
N ALA A 4 -5.01 2.54 -9.11
CA ALA A 4 -5.87 3.53 -8.43
C ALA A 4 -6.77 4.35 -9.40
N GLU A 5 -6.34 4.52 -10.65
CA GLU A 5 -7.09 5.24 -11.70
C GLU A 5 -8.07 4.34 -12.46
N GLY A 6 -8.26 3.08 -12.03
CA GLY A 6 -9.14 2.10 -12.69
C GLY A 6 -8.56 1.50 -13.98
N ARG A 7 -7.29 1.78 -14.32
CA ARG A 7 -6.61 1.23 -15.50
C ARG A 7 -6.09 -0.17 -15.23
N HIS A 8 -6.36 -1.10 -16.15
CA HIS A 8 -5.81 -2.44 -16.07
C HIS A 8 -4.30 -2.47 -16.39
N ILE A 9 -3.50 -2.90 -15.42
CA ILE A 9 -2.07 -3.20 -15.59
C ILE A 9 -1.83 -4.71 -15.73
N ARG A 10 -0.86 -5.05 -16.59
CA ARG A 10 -0.34 -6.41 -16.76
C ARG A 10 0.89 -6.59 -15.88
N LEU A 11 0.82 -7.56 -14.97
CA LEU A 11 1.88 -7.88 -14.03
C LEU A 11 2.37 -9.30 -14.33
N VAL A 12 3.68 -9.51 -14.21
CA VAL A 12 4.25 -10.85 -14.23
C VAL A 12 3.94 -11.50 -12.89
N GLY A 13 3.40 -12.72 -12.92
CA GLY A 13 3.10 -13.49 -11.72
C GLY A 13 4.36 -14.08 -11.08
N GLN A 14 4.20 -14.61 -9.88
CA GLN A 14 5.25 -15.38 -9.21
C GLN A 14 5.63 -16.64 -10.00
N PRO A 15 6.94 -16.92 -10.21
CA PRO A 15 7.39 -18.00 -11.08
C PRO A 15 7.32 -19.40 -10.43
N VAL A 16 6.97 -19.49 -9.15
CA VAL A 16 6.93 -20.74 -8.38
C VAL A 16 5.64 -20.86 -7.58
N SER A 17 5.18 -22.10 -7.40
CA SER A 17 4.05 -22.45 -6.55
C SER A 17 4.53 -23.37 -5.42
N LEU A 18 4.00 -23.17 -4.21
CA LEU A 18 4.32 -23.95 -3.03
C LEU A 18 3.08 -24.73 -2.59
N SER A 19 3.22 -26.02 -2.31
CA SER A 19 2.07 -26.89 -1.97
C SER A 19 1.43 -26.58 -0.62
N ARG A 20 2.23 -26.14 0.37
CA ARG A 20 1.75 -25.80 1.73
C ARG A 20 1.27 -24.35 1.85
N THR A 21 1.86 -23.44 1.07
CA THR A 21 1.55 -22.01 1.10
C THR A 21 1.44 -21.51 -0.34
N PRO A 22 0.36 -21.86 -1.07
CA PRO A 22 0.17 -21.46 -2.45
C PRO A 22 0.35 -19.95 -2.58
N THR A 23 1.16 -19.56 -3.54
CA THR A 23 1.53 -18.18 -3.75
C THR A 23 0.36 -17.49 -4.47
N GLN A 24 -0.01 -16.26 -4.07
CA GLN A 24 -1.15 -15.53 -4.63
C GLN A 24 -0.83 -14.04 -4.78
N MET A 25 -1.22 -13.44 -5.90
CA MET A 25 -1.19 -11.98 -6.07
C MET A 25 -2.46 -11.39 -5.45
N VAL A 26 -2.35 -10.95 -4.20
CA VAL A 26 -3.50 -10.52 -3.37
C VAL A 26 -3.82 -9.03 -3.49
N ALA A 27 -2.86 -8.22 -3.92
CA ALA A 27 -3.03 -6.78 -4.05
C ALA A 27 -2.20 -6.24 -5.22
N ARG A 28 -2.61 -5.08 -5.71
CA ARG A 28 -1.79 -4.27 -6.62
C ARG A 28 -0.64 -3.61 -5.84
N PRO A 29 0.41 -3.13 -6.52
CA PRO A 29 1.35 -2.21 -5.90
C PRO A 29 0.62 -0.98 -5.33
N PRO A 30 0.99 -0.51 -4.13
CA PRO A 30 0.43 0.71 -3.55
C PRO A 30 0.83 1.93 -4.37
N GLU A 31 -0.01 2.96 -4.38
CA GLU A 31 0.37 4.28 -4.87
C GLU A 31 1.29 5.00 -3.86
N PHE A 32 1.91 6.08 -4.32
CA PHE A 32 2.71 6.94 -3.45
C PHE A 32 1.87 7.45 -2.27
N GLY A 33 2.32 7.15 -1.04
CA GLY A 33 1.69 7.59 0.19
C GLY A 33 0.36 6.93 0.54
N GLU A 34 -0.04 5.87 -0.17
CA GLU A 34 -1.36 5.20 0.01
C GLU A 34 -1.57 4.69 1.45
N GLN A 35 -0.49 4.31 2.13
CA GLN A 35 -0.53 3.71 3.47
C GLN A 35 0.14 4.59 4.54
N THR A 36 0.47 5.84 4.23
CA THR A 36 1.17 6.74 5.17
C THR A 36 0.41 6.91 6.48
N ASP A 37 -0.90 7.17 6.41
CA ASP A 37 -1.72 7.41 7.61
C ASP A 37 -1.93 6.13 8.43
N GLU A 38 -2.09 4.97 7.75
CA GLU A 38 -2.24 3.67 8.40
C GLU A 38 -0.99 3.31 9.22
N VAL A 39 0.19 3.48 8.61
CA VAL A 39 1.47 3.21 9.25
C VAL A 39 1.71 4.17 10.41
N LEU A 40 1.49 5.48 10.22
CA LEU A 40 1.68 6.46 11.31
C LEU A 40 0.72 6.20 12.48
N ALA A 41 -0.52 5.78 12.22
CA ALA A 41 -1.46 5.41 13.26
C ALA A 41 -1.01 4.14 14.02
N GLU A 42 -0.45 3.14 13.34
CA GLU A 42 0.11 1.94 13.98
C GLU A 42 1.27 2.29 14.93
N PHE A 43 2.07 3.30 14.59
CA PHE A 43 3.13 3.83 15.44
C PHE A 43 2.66 4.78 16.55
N GLY A 44 1.35 4.99 16.70
CA GLY A 44 0.76 5.76 17.80
C GLY A 44 0.60 7.26 17.55
N PHE A 45 0.77 7.73 16.32
CA PHE A 45 0.45 9.11 15.97
C PHE A 45 -1.05 9.33 15.96
N THR A 46 -1.49 10.42 16.56
CA THR A 46 -2.88 10.87 16.51
C THR A 46 -3.22 11.48 15.15
N ALA A 47 -4.51 11.56 14.81
CA ALA A 47 -4.96 12.18 13.56
C ALA A 47 -4.53 13.65 13.44
N ASP A 48 -4.48 14.37 14.55
CA ASP A 48 -4.03 15.77 14.59
C ASP A 48 -2.53 15.90 14.29
N GLU A 49 -1.70 15.00 14.84
CA GLU A 49 -0.25 14.98 14.56
C GLU A 49 0.04 14.62 13.11
N ILE A 50 -0.66 13.62 12.55
CA ILE A 50 -0.55 13.25 11.13
C ILE A 50 -0.95 14.43 10.24
N GLY A 51 -2.04 15.13 10.59
CA GLY A 51 -2.45 16.36 9.92
C GLY A 51 -1.37 17.45 9.94
N GLY A 52 -0.68 17.62 11.07
CA GLY A 52 0.45 18.53 11.22
C GLY A 52 1.64 18.16 10.32
N LEU A 53 2.00 16.87 10.27
CA LEU A 53 3.09 16.38 9.40
C LEU A 53 2.79 16.61 7.91
N ARG A 54 1.54 16.40 7.50
CA ARG A 54 1.08 16.67 6.12
C ARG A 54 1.14 18.15 5.78
N GLN A 55 0.68 19.03 6.68
CA GLN A 55 0.75 20.48 6.48
C GLN A 55 2.19 20.98 6.38
N ALA A 56 3.10 20.41 7.17
CA ALA A 56 4.52 20.70 7.14
C ALA A 56 5.26 20.08 5.93
N LYS A 57 4.57 19.29 5.08
CA LYS A 57 5.13 18.56 3.93
C LYS A 57 6.26 17.59 4.32
N ILE A 58 6.17 17.01 5.51
CA ILE A 58 7.11 15.99 5.98
C ILE A 58 6.70 14.61 5.44
N VAL A 59 5.40 14.40 5.27
CA VAL A 59 4.77 13.15 4.79
C VAL A 59 3.71 13.42 3.73
#